data_AF-A0A3D0HAB6-F1
#
_entry.id   AF-A0A3D0HAB6-F1
#
_cell.length_a   1.000
_cell.length_b   1.000
_cell.length_c   1.000
_cell.angle_alpha   90.00
_cell.angle_beta   90.00
_cell.angle_gamma   90.00
#
_symmetry.space_group_name_H-M   'P 1'
#
loop_
_entity.id
_entity.type
_entity.pdbx_description
1 polymer ?
#
loop_
_entity_poly.entity_id
_entity_poly.type
_entity_poly.pdbx_seq_one_letter_code
_entity_poly.pdbx_strand_id
1 'polypeptide(L)' 'FHEFRRQLAYKMALRGGELIVADRFFPSSRLCRHCGKRNTALELSDRQW' A
#
# COMPACT_ATOMS: atom_id res chain seq x y z
N PHE A 1 -5.31 -11.73 9.22
CA PHE A 1 -4.27 -11.12 8.35
C PHE A 1 -2.91 -11.83 8.36
N HIS A 2 -2.69 -12.90 9.14
CA HIS A 2 -1.38 -13.55 9.20
C HIS A 2 -1.10 -14.48 8.00
N GLU A 3 -2.07 -15.29 7.60
CA GLU A 3 -1.87 -16.32 6.59
C GLU A 3 -1.59 -15.77 5.19
N PHE A 4 -2.28 -14.69 4.81
CA PHE A 4 -2.02 -13.98 3.54
C PHE A 4 -0.57 -13.49 3.47
N ARG A 5 -0.06 -12.87 4.54
CA ARG A 5 1.32 -12.40 4.63
C ARG A 5 2.32 -13.56 4.55
N ARG A 6 2.04 -14.67 5.24
CA ARG A 6 2.88 -15.89 5.23
C ARG A 6 3.04 -16.43 3.81
N GLN A 7 1.93 -16.60 3.10
CA GLN A 7 1.95 -17.12 1.73
C GLN A 7 2.71 -16.20 0.78
N LEU A 8 2.55 -14.88 0.92
CA LEU A 8 3.26 -13.91 0.09
C LEU A 8 4.77 -13.94 0.36
N ALA A 9 5.17 -13.95 1.64
CA ALA A 9 6.58 -14.03 2.02
C ALA A 9 7.26 -15.30 1.46
N TYR A 10 6.60 -16.46 1.61
CA TYR A 10 7.07 -17.72 1.03
C TYR A 10 7.27 -17.61 -0.49
N LYS A 11 6.26 -17.10 -1.21
CA LYS A 11 6.32 -16.99 -2.68
C LYS A 11 7.36 -15.99 -3.17
N MET A 12 7.59 -14.90 -2.42
CA MET A 12 8.62 -13.90 -2.74
C MET A 12 10.01 -14.48 -2.55
N ALA A 13 10.27 -15.18 -1.44
CA ALA A 13 11.54 -15.86 -1.20
C ALA A 13 11.86 -16.90 -2.30
N LEU A 14 10.85 -17.68 -2.72
CA LEU A 14 11.02 -18.68 -3.79
C LEU A 14 11.41 -18.06 -5.14
N ARG A 15 10.96 -16.82 -5.41
CA ARG A 15 11.18 -16.12 -6.69
C ARG A 15 12.34 -15.14 -6.66
N GLY A 16 13.05 -15.03 -5.53
CA GLY A 16 14.11 -14.04 -5.33
C GLY A 16 13.60 -12.60 -5.27
N GLY A 17 12.33 -12.38 -4.92
CA GLY A 17 11.74 -11.05 -4.77
C GLY A 17 11.74 -10.56 -3.32
N GLU A 18 11.60 -9.24 -3.14
CA GLU A 18 11.49 -8.61 -1.83
C GLU A 18 10.03 -8.31 -1.45
N LEU A 19 9.66 -8.57 -0.19
CA LEU A 19 8.36 -8.19 0.37
C LEU A 19 8.51 -6.99 1.32
N ILE A 20 8.03 -5.83 0.88
CA ILE A 20 7.97 -4.60 1.70
C ILE A 20 6.58 -4.47 2.31
N VAL A 21 6.50 -4.33 3.64
CA VAL A 21 5.23 -4.14 4.36
C VAL A 21 5.07 -2.65 4.68
N ALA A 22 4.04 -2.04 4.11
CA ALA A 22 3.68 -0.65 4.43
C ALA A 22 3.08 -0.53 5.84
N ASP A 23 3.22 0.64 6.46
CA ASP A 23 2.61 0.95 7.75
C ASP A 23 1.07 0.80 7.71
N ARG A 24 0.47 0.45 8.86
CA ARG A 24 -0.98 0.28 8.99
C ARG A 24 -1.77 1.52 8.58
N PHE A 25 -1.25 2.71 8.84
CA PHE A 25 -1.89 3.98 8.54
C PHE A 25 -1.24 4.70 7.36
N PHE A 26 -0.53 3.98 6.50
CA PHE A 26 0.07 4.53 5.29
C PHE A 26 -1.00 5.15 4.39
N PRO A 27 -0.94 6.47 4.09
CA PRO A 27 -2.02 7.19 3.41
C PRO A 27 -1.96 7.01 1.89
N SER A 28 -1.97 5.77 1.39
CA SER A 28 -1.80 5.46 -0.04
C SER A 28 -2.82 6.14 -0.94
N SER A 29 -4.10 6.15 -0.56
CA SER A 29 -5.17 6.82 -1.31
C SER A 29 -5.12 8.34 -1.23
N ARG A 30 -4.39 8.90 -0.28
CA ARG A 30 -4.23 10.34 -0.07
C ARG A 30 -2.85 10.83 -0.51
N LEU A 31 -2.06 10.04 -1.22
CA LEU A 31 -0.74 10.43 -1.72
C LEU A 31 -0.76 10.53 -3.24
N CYS A 32 -0.33 11.68 -3.78
CA CYS A 32 -0.16 11.83 -5.22
C CYS A 32 0.97 10.94 -5.71
N ARG A 33 0.71 10.06 -6.67
CA ARG A 33 1.78 9.31 -7.35
C ARG A 33 2.76 10.21 -8.10
N HIS A 34 2.30 11.36 -8.61
CA HIS A 34 3.12 12.25 -9.43
C HIS A 34 3.97 13.22 -8.60
N CYS A 35 3.41 13.79 -7.53
CA CYS A 35 4.07 14.86 -6.77
C CYS A 35 4.29 14.56 -5.29
N GLY A 36 3.85 13.39 -4.78
CA GLY A 36 4.02 13.00 -3.38
C GLY A 36 3.23 13.83 -2.37
N LYS A 37 2.44 14.82 -2.80
CA LYS A 37 1.61 15.64 -1.91
C LYS A 37 0.52 14.80 -1.26
N ARG A 38 0.23 15.10 0.00
CA ARG A 38 -0.88 14.49 0.74
C ARG A 38 -2.15 15.31 0.56
N ASN A 39 -3.20 14.71 0.02
CA ASN A 39 -4.53 15.32 -0.01
C ASN A 39 -5.22 15.10 1.33
N THR A 40 -5.37 16.17 2.10
CA THR A 40 -6.04 16.14 3.41
C THR A 40 -7.55 16.32 3.31
N ALA A 41 -8.06 16.76 2.15
CA ALA A 41 -9.46 17.05 1.91
C ALA A 41 -10.20 15.92 1.16
N LEU A 42 -9.54 14.77 0.93
CA LEU A 42 -10.16 13.64 0.25
C LEU A 42 -11.29 13.04 1.09
N GLU A 43 -12.49 13.03 0.51
CA GLU A 43 -13.71 12.46 1.08
C GLU A 43 -14.01 11.06 0.54
N LEU A 44 -14.88 10.32 1.23
CA LEU A 44 -15.27 8.96 0.81
C LEU A 44 -16.12 8.94 -0.47
N SER A 45 -16.75 10.06 -0.81
CA SER A 45 -17.53 10.25 -2.05
C SER A 45 -16.65 10.49 -3.27
N ASP A 46 -15.41 10.94 -3.08
CA ASP A 46 -14.51 11.27 -4.17
C ASP A 46 -14.17 10.03 -4.99
N ARG A 47 -14.38 10.14 -6.30
CA ARG A 47 -14.10 9.06 -7.26
C ARG A 47 -12.79 9.28 -8.02
N GLN A 48 -12.23 10.49 -7.94
CA GLN A 48 -11.02 10.92 -8.62
C GLN A 48 -10.17 11.77 -7.67
N TRP A 49 -8.87 11.80 -7.93
CA TRP A 49 -7.86 12.45 -7.10
C TRP A 49 -7.22 13.63 -7.82
#